data_AF-A0A520FL50-F1
#
_entry.id   AF-A0A520FL50-F1
#
_cell.length_a   1.000
_cell.length_b   1.000
_cell.length_c   1.000
_cell.angle_alpha   90.00
_cell.angle_beta   90.00
_cell.angle_gamma   90.00
#
_symmetry.space_group_name_H-M   'P 1'
#
loop_
_entity.id
_entity.type
_entity.pdbx_description
1 polymer ?
#
loop_
_entity_poly.entity_id
_entity_poly.type
_entity_poly.pdbx_seq_one_letter_code
_entity_poly.pdbx_strand_id
1 'polypeptide(L)' 'MRADYLIDFAIRWEPYGGDEYIFPEFGISPATFYRRVLAILADDVGPHLDSTTREKLIALCRSKVGVQAFGREKR' A
#
# COMPACT_ATOMS: atom_id res chain seq x y z
N MET A 1 11.84 8.56 -3.07
CA MET A 1 10.51 8.16 -3.55
C MET A 1 9.51 9.12 -2.94
N ARG A 2 8.76 9.89 -3.75
CA ARG A 2 7.79 10.85 -3.19
C ARG A 2 6.60 10.08 -2.63
N ALA A 3 6.09 10.52 -1.48
CA ALA A 3 4.95 9.92 -0.80
C ALA A 3 3.70 9.89 -1.71
N ASP A 4 3.51 10.96 -2.47
CA ASP A 4 2.41 11.12 -3.44
C ASP A 4 2.35 9.99 -4.48
N TYR A 5 3.51 9.56 -5.00
CA TYR A 5 3.59 8.52 -6.03
C TYR A 5 3.19 7.12 -5.50
N LEU A 6 3.54 6.81 -4.25
CA LEU A 6 3.14 5.56 -3.59
C LEU A 6 1.62 5.52 -3.36
N ILE A 7 1.04 6.67 -3.04
CA ILE A 7 -0.38 6.82 -2.76
C ILE A 7 -1.20 6.75 -4.05
N ASP A 8 -0.80 7.47 -5.11
CA ASP A 8 -1.50 7.42 -6.41
C ASP A 8 -1.55 6.00 -6.96
N PHE A 9 -0.43 5.28 -6.88
CA PHE A 9 -0.37 3.89 -7.27
C PHE A 9 -1.32 3.02 -6.43
N ALA A 10 -1.31 3.17 -5.10
CA ALA A 10 -2.19 2.40 -4.23
C ALA A 10 -3.67 2.65 -4.51
N ILE A 11 -4.06 3.89 -4.83
CA ILE A 11 -5.44 4.26 -5.20
C ILE A 11 -5.82 3.64 -6.54
N ARG A 12 -4.96 3.79 -7.56
CA ARG A 12 -5.20 3.29 -8.90
C ARG A 12 -5.39 1.77 -8.93
N TRP A 13 -4.62 1.08 -8.10
CA TRP A 13 -4.57 -0.38 -8.07
C TRP A 13 -5.41 -1.01 -6.94
N GLU A 14 -6.10 -0.21 -6.13
CA GLU A 14 -7.01 -0.67 -5.07
C GLU A 14 -8.03 -1.71 -5.55
N PRO A 15 -8.79 -1.48 -6.65
CA PRO A 15 -9.80 -2.44 -7.11
C PRO A 15 -9.23 -3.68 -7.81
N TYR A 16 -7.97 -3.64 -8.26
CA TYR A 16 -7.33 -4.71 -9.04
C TYR A 16 -6.30 -5.52 -8.25
N GLY A 17 -5.89 -5.03 -7.08
CA GLY A 17 -4.91 -5.71 -6.22
C GLY A 17 -3.51 -5.78 -6.83
N GLY A 18 -3.00 -4.68 -7.41
CA GLY A 18 -1.78 -4.56 -8.22
C GLY A 18 -0.43 -4.93 -7.57
N ASP A 19 -0.40 -5.91 -6.68
CA ASP A 19 0.76 -6.52 -6.04
C ASP A 19 1.86 -6.94 -7.04
N GLU A 20 1.47 -7.47 -8.20
CA GLU A 20 2.38 -7.94 -9.25
C GLU A 20 3.18 -6.82 -9.94
N TYR A 21 2.65 -5.60 -9.93
CA TYR A 21 3.27 -4.41 -10.51
C TYR A 21 4.17 -3.68 -9.52
N ILE A 22 4.05 -3.97 -8.21
CA ILE A 22 4.84 -3.30 -7.18
C ILE A 22 6.34 -3.63 -7.32
N PHE A 23 6.67 -4.91 -7.52
CA PHE A 23 8.06 -5.32 -7.64
C PHE A 23 8.77 -4.74 -8.88
N PRO A 24 8.22 -4.82 -10.11
CA PRO A 24 8.87 -4.24 -11.29
C PRO A 24 8.92 -2.71 -11.25
N GLU A 25 7.94 -2.03 -10.63
CA GLU A 25 7.88 -0.56 -10.64
C GLU A 25 8.69 0.09 -9.52
N PHE A 26 8.69 -0.52 -8.32
CA PHE A 26 9.33 0.06 -7.13
C PHE A 26 10.56 -0.71 -6.64
N GLY A 27 10.82 -1.92 -7.15
CA GLY A 27 11.93 -2.77 -6.72
C GLY A 27 11.81 -3.28 -5.28
N ILE A 28 10.60 -3.24 -4.70
CA ILE A 28 10.34 -3.67 -3.32
C ILE A 28 9.22 -4.70 -3.28
N SER A 29 9.21 -5.54 -2.24
CA SER A 29 8.13 -6.49 -2.04
C SER A 29 6.79 -5.77 -1.76
N PRO A 30 5.65 -6.36 -2.15
CA PRO A 30 4.32 -5.82 -1.89
C PRO A 30 4.10 -5.45 -0.42
N ALA A 31 4.53 -6.32 0.50
CA ALA A 31 4.45 -6.07 1.95
C ALA A 31 5.23 -4.81 2.38
N THR A 32 6.41 -4.57 1.81
CA THR A 32 7.22 -3.37 2.09
C THR A 32 6.55 -2.13 1.52
N PHE A 33 5.94 -2.23 0.34
CA PHE A 33 5.18 -1.13 -0.28
C PHE A 33 3.99 -0.73 0.59
N TYR A 34 3.11 -1.66 0.95
CA TYR A 34 1.94 -1.36 1.79
C TYR A 34 2.32 -0.85 3.17
N ARG A 35 3.42 -1.33 3.75
CA ARG A 35 3.93 -0.83 5.03
C ARG A 35 4.43 0.62 4.93
N ARG A 36 5.06 1.00 3.80
CA ARG A 36 5.45 2.39 3.53
C ARG A 36 4.23 3.28 3.31
N VAL A 37 3.24 2.81 2.54
CA VAL A 37 1.97 3.52 2.34
C VAL A 37 1.29 3.76 3.69
N LEU A 38 1.22 2.75 4.57
CA LEU A 38 0.68 2.92 5.93
C LEU A 38 1.44 3.94 6.77
N ALA A 39 2.78 3.95 6.70
CA ALA A 39 3.58 4.92 7.42
C ALA A 39 3.30 6.36 6.93
N ILE A 40 3.16 6.55 5.62
CA ILE A 40 2.81 7.84 5.00
C ILE A 40 1.39 8.26 5.37
N LEU A 41 0.45 7.32 5.43
CA LEU A 41 -0.93 7.57 5.86
C LEU A 41 -1.05 7.76 7.37
N ALA A 42 -0.06 7.36 8.16
CA ALA A 42 0.00 7.66 9.59
C ALA A 42 0.65 9.01 9.87
N ASP A 43 1.57 9.42 8.99
CA ASP A 43 2.23 10.71 9.05
C ASP A 43 1.30 11.82 8.50
N ASP A 44 1.25 12.97 9.16
CA ASP A 44 0.41 14.11 8.76
C ASP A 44 0.97 14.85 7.54
N VAL A 45 2.17 14.48 7.07
CA VAL A 45 2.86 15.06 5.90
C VAL A 45 2.45 14.37 4.58
N GLY A 46 1.47 13.46 4.63
CA GLY A 46 0.92 12.81 3.45
C GLY A 46 0.17 13.77 2.49
N PRO A 47 -0.07 13.36 1.24
CA PRO A 47 -0.91 14.13 0.31
C PRO A 47 -2.30 14.37 0.92
N HIS A 48 -2.93 15.48 0.54
CA HIS A 48 -4.25 15.93 1.04
C HIS A 48 -5.34 14.94 0.56
N LEU A 49 -5.39 13.78 1.22
CA LEU A 49 -6.39 12.75 0.99
C LEU A 49 -7.60 13.05 1.86
N ASP A 50 -8.77 12.87 1.27
CA ASP A 50 -10.03 12.90 2.01
C ASP A 50 -9.98 11.87 3.14
N SER A 51 -10.39 12.24 4.36
CA SER A 51 -10.31 11.38 5.54
C SER A 51 -10.95 10.01 5.30
N THR A 52 -12.06 9.98 4.56
CA THR A 52 -12.77 8.75 4.19
C THR A 52 -11.91 7.83 3.32
N THR A 53 -11.21 8.39 2.34
CA THR A 53 -10.34 7.65 1.42
C THR A 53 -9.08 7.16 2.13
N ARG A 54 -8.51 8.00 3.00
CA ARG A 54 -7.38 7.64 3.88
C ARG A 54 -7.73 6.44 4.75
N GLU A 55 -8.87 6.44 5.44
CA GLU A 55 -9.27 5.33 6.31
C GLU A 55 -9.50 4.02 5.53
N LYS A 56 -10.14 4.09 4.36
CA LYS A 56 -10.33 2.93 3.48
C LYS A 56 -9.00 2.31 3.03
N LEU A 57 -8.05 3.15 2.61
CA LEU A 57 -6.71 2.72 2.23
C LEU A 57 -5.95 2.11 3.41
N ILE A 58 -6.05 2.69 4.61
CA ILE A 58 -5.44 2.13 5.82
C ILE A 58 -6.02 0.74 6.11
N ALA A 59 -7.34 0.58 6.05
CA ALA A 59 -7.99 -0.71 6.28
C ALA A 59 -7.55 -1.76 5.24
N LEU A 60 -7.50 -1.39 3.96
CA LEU A 60 -7.03 -2.26 2.88
C LEU A 60 -5.56 -2.63 3.05
N CYS A 61 -4.68 -1.66 3.31
CA CYS A 61 -3.26 -1.91 3.50
C CYS A 61 -3.01 -2.80 4.74
N ARG A 62 -3.75 -2.60 5.84
CA ARG A 62 -3.64 -3.48 7.03
C ARG A 62 -4.12 -4.89 6.73
N SER A 63 -5.21 -5.04 5.98
CA SER A 63 -5.69 -6.34 5.51
C SER A 63 -4.64 -7.03 4.63
N LYS A 64 -4.08 -6.33 3.64
CA LYS A 64 -3.03 -6.84 2.74
C LYS A 64 -1.73 -7.17 3.48
N VAL A 65 -1.24 -6.33 4.39
CA VAL A 65 -0.02 -6.61 5.18
C VAL A 65 -0.25 -7.82 6.10
N GLY A 66 -1.45 -7.97 6.67
CA GLY A 66 -1.81 -9.13 7.48
C GLY A 66 -1.94 -10.43 6.66
N VAL A 67 -2.53 -10.35 5.47
CA VAL A 67 -2.70 -11.48 4.54
C VAL A 67 -1.35 -11.90 3.91
N GLN A 68 -0.53 -10.94 3.48
CA GLN A 68 0.77 -11.20 2.85
C GLN A 68 1.80 -11.72 3.88
N ALA A 69 1.67 -11.37 5.17
CA ALA A 69 2.48 -11.98 6.24
C ALA A 69 2.19 -13.48 6.42
N PHE A 70 1.04 -13.96 5.93
CA PHE A 70 0.64 -15.36 5.93
C PHE A 70 0.84 -16.07 4.58
N GLY A 71 1.41 -15.39 3.58
CA GLY A 71 1.89 -15.98 2.33
C GLY A 71 3.27 -16.63 2.49
N ARG A 72 3.53 -17.37 3.59
CA ARG A 72 4.64 -18.32 3.62
C ARG A 72 4.19 -19.58 2.93
N GLU A 73 4.63 -19.69 1.67
CA GLU A 73 5.04 -20.93 1.02
C GLU A 73 4.98 -22.16 1.94
N LYS A 74 4.04 -23.05 1.65
CA LYS A 74 4.15 -24.47 1.95
C LYS A 74 3.70 -25.27 0.73
N ARG A 75 4.72 -25.56 -0.10
CA ARG A 75 4.94 -26.75 -0.94
C ARG A 75 3.97 -27.07 -2.07
#